data_AF-D4MWE5-F1
#
_entry.id   AF-D4MWE5-F1
#
_cell.length_a   1.000
_cell.length_b   1.000
_cell.length_c   1.000
_cell.angle_alpha   90.00
_cell.angle_beta   90.00
_cell.angle_gamma   90.00
#
_symmetry.space_group_name_H-M   'P 1'
#
loop_
_entity.id
_entity.type
_entity.pdbx_description
1 polymer ?
#
loop_
_entity_poly.entity_id
_entity_poly.type
_entity_poly.pdbx_seq_one_letter_code
_entity_poly.pdbx_strand_id
1 'polypeptide(L)'
;MDGKIDMIITKSIPRFARNTLDTLRYVRLLREKNVAIYFEVEKINTLVDGEFLMTILSSVAQQEVENTSAYVKKGLKMKMKRGELVGFSRCFGYDRDKETGELKIVESEAETVRHIFDRYLQGAGGTVIARELNEEGILTYNHCQWTCSIILNIIKNEKYMGDMLQGKTYTVDPISKRRLPNNGEEDKFYVEGHHEPIVSRKVFDKAQELRISRNVKRAKTSTESNRVRIRRQYAFSCMLQCYFCGSNLSKRTWHSSSKYSKVIWQCVKSAKKGKRFCPESKAIPEAVIEKAFVESYKILCENNQDILEDLLDKIEVILKDEKIEKEVKQIEGRIKRTKTKRNKLADGYLDGIIPQERLRNYFLQSLSF
;
A
#
# COMPACT_ATOMS: atom_id res chain seq x y z
N MET A 1 48.84 -4.02 -9.59
CA MET A 1 49.28 -4.82 -10.76
C MET A 1 50.03 -3.86 -11.65
N ASP A 2 51.33 -4.10 -11.84
CA ASP A 2 52.29 -3.15 -12.44
C ASP A 2 52.23 -3.10 -13.97
N GLY A 3 51.10 -3.47 -14.59
CA GLY A 3 50.94 -3.48 -16.05
C GLY A 3 51.82 -4.49 -16.80
N LYS A 4 52.38 -5.51 -16.11
CA LYS A 4 53.33 -6.48 -16.68
C LYS A 4 52.67 -7.74 -17.29
N ILE A 5 51.35 -7.84 -17.24
CA ILE A 5 50.61 -9.05 -17.63
C ILE A 5 49.46 -8.65 -18.52
N ASP A 6 49.46 -9.16 -19.75
CA ASP A 6 48.43 -8.88 -20.77
C ASP A 6 47.47 -10.07 -20.96
N MET A 7 47.85 -11.26 -20.52
CA MET A 7 47.04 -12.47 -20.63
C MET A 7 47.30 -13.46 -19.49
N ILE A 8 46.23 -14.12 -19.03
CA ILE A 8 46.25 -15.22 -18.07
C ILE A 8 45.68 -16.45 -18.78
N ILE A 9 46.42 -17.56 -18.78
CA ILE A 9 45.96 -18.84 -19.34
C ILE A 9 45.66 -19.78 -18.17
N THR A 10 44.48 -20.39 -18.20
CA THR A 10 44.04 -21.34 -17.18
C THR A 10 43.36 -22.54 -17.82
N LYS A 11 43.45 -23.69 -17.16
CA LYS A 11 42.91 -24.94 -17.69
C LYS A 11 41.40 -24.87 -17.88
N SER A 12 40.68 -24.31 -16.91
CA SER A 12 39.22 -24.21 -16.93
C SER A 12 38.68 -23.14 -15.96
N ILE A 13 37.39 -22.80 -16.07
CA ILE A 13 36.73 -21.82 -15.20
C ILE A 13 36.85 -22.18 -13.70
N PRO A 14 36.59 -23.43 -13.26
CA PRO A 14 36.71 -23.81 -11.85
C PRO A 14 38.13 -23.75 -11.28
N ARG A 15 39.16 -23.74 -12.15
CA ARG A 15 40.58 -23.59 -11.73
C ARG A 15 40.97 -22.13 -11.53
N PHE A 16 40.21 -21.21 -12.11
CA PHE A 16 40.46 -19.78 -12.00
C PHE A 16 39.87 -19.20 -10.71
N ALA A 17 38.64 -19.56 -10.34
CA ALA A 17 38.02 -19.16 -9.08
C ALA A 17 37.05 -20.21 -8.55
N ARG A 18 36.90 -20.24 -7.22
CA ARG A 18 36.13 -21.30 -6.51
C ARG A 18 34.62 -21.10 -6.56
N ASN A 19 34.14 -19.88 -6.80
CA ASN A 19 32.72 -19.58 -6.91
C ASN A 19 32.44 -18.75 -8.17
N THR A 20 31.21 -18.83 -8.65
CA THR A 20 30.77 -18.20 -9.90
C THR A 20 30.83 -16.67 -9.83
N LEU A 21 30.61 -16.11 -8.64
CA LEU A 21 30.55 -14.66 -8.39
C LEU A 21 31.95 -14.00 -8.39
N ASP A 22 32.96 -14.68 -7.85
CA ASP A 22 34.36 -14.28 -7.86
C ASP A 22 34.93 -14.43 -9.27
N THR A 23 34.61 -15.50 -10.00
CA THR A 23 34.95 -15.62 -11.42
C THR A 23 34.46 -14.39 -12.18
N LEU A 24 33.19 -14.02 -12.02
CA LEU A 24 32.58 -12.88 -12.68
C LEU A 24 33.23 -11.55 -12.27
N ARG A 25 33.56 -11.38 -10.98
CA ARG A 25 34.26 -10.21 -10.45
C ARG A 25 35.67 -10.08 -11.02
N TYR A 26 36.46 -11.15 -11.03
CA TYR A 26 37.84 -11.14 -11.51
C TYR A 26 37.89 -10.96 -13.03
N VAL A 27 36.99 -11.59 -13.78
CA VAL A 27 36.88 -11.39 -15.23
C VAL A 27 36.59 -9.91 -15.55
N ARG A 28 35.64 -9.27 -14.85
CA ARG A 28 35.37 -7.82 -15.02
C ARG A 28 36.59 -6.96 -14.70
N LEU A 29 37.22 -7.20 -13.54
CA LEU A 29 38.38 -6.44 -13.07
C LEU A 29 39.57 -6.52 -14.03
N LEU A 30 39.82 -7.71 -14.57
CA LEU A 30 40.94 -7.94 -15.51
C LEU A 30 40.63 -7.37 -16.90
N ARG A 31 39.37 -7.46 -17.34
CA ARG A 31 38.90 -6.84 -18.58
C ARG A 31 39.03 -5.31 -18.56
N GLU A 32 38.68 -4.65 -17.45
CA GLU A 32 38.88 -3.19 -17.27
C GLU A 32 40.35 -2.77 -17.41
N LYS A 33 41.27 -3.70 -17.16
CA LYS A 33 42.72 -3.50 -17.30
C LYS A 33 43.27 -4.05 -18.61
N ASN A 34 42.40 -4.42 -19.54
CA ASN A 34 42.74 -5.02 -20.83
C ASN A 34 43.56 -6.31 -20.74
N VAL A 35 43.39 -7.08 -19.66
CA VAL A 35 44.05 -8.38 -19.45
C VAL A 35 43.08 -9.48 -19.88
N ALA A 36 43.47 -10.28 -20.88
CA ALA A 36 42.70 -11.43 -21.34
C ALA A 36 42.84 -12.62 -20.38
N ILE A 37 41.77 -13.39 -20.22
CA ILE A 37 41.82 -14.73 -19.63
C ILE A 37 41.43 -15.71 -20.73
N TYR A 38 42.28 -16.68 -20.99
CA TYR A 38 41.99 -17.78 -21.90
C TYR A 38 41.71 -19.06 -21.11
N PHE A 39 40.51 -19.59 -21.27
CA PHE A 39 40.10 -20.85 -20.68
C PHE A 39 40.27 -21.98 -21.70
N GLU A 40 41.22 -22.89 -21.47
CA GLU A 40 41.62 -23.90 -22.45
C GLU A 40 40.51 -24.93 -22.75
N VAL A 41 39.81 -25.41 -21.71
CA VAL A 41 38.75 -26.42 -21.84
C VAL A 41 37.51 -25.84 -22.51
N GLU A 42 37.07 -24.67 -22.06
CA GLU A 42 35.90 -23.98 -22.58
C GLU A 42 36.17 -23.28 -23.92
N LYS A 43 37.46 -23.10 -24.28
CA LYS A 43 37.94 -22.40 -25.49
C LYS A 43 37.43 -20.96 -25.58
N ILE A 44 37.37 -20.28 -24.44
CA ILE A 44 36.82 -18.92 -24.31
C ILE A 44 37.96 -17.93 -24.05
N ASN A 45 37.99 -16.84 -24.83
CA ASN A 45 38.83 -15.68 -24.53
C ASN A 45 37.96 -14.55 -23.96
N THR A 46 38.25 -14.08 -22.73
CA THR A 46 37.40 -13.07 -22.06
C THR A 46 37.38 -11.69 -22.70
N LEU A 47 38.31 -11.36 -23.61
CA LEU A 47 38.26 -10.10 -24.38
C LEU A 47 37.39 -10.23 -25.64
N VAL A 48 37.31 -11.43 -26.22
CA VAL A 48 36.58 -11.69 -27.48
C VAL A 48 35.18 -12.24 -27.20
N ASP A 49 35.09 -13.29 -26.39
CA ASP A 49 33.87 -14.03 -26.04
C ASP A 49 33.33 -13.63 -24.66
N GLY A 50 33.85 -12.55 -24.09
CA GLY A 50 33.62 -12.16 -22.71
C GLY A 50 32.15 -11.93 -22.37
N GLU A 51 31.37 -11.37 -23.28
CA GLU A 51 29.95 -11.08 -23.03
C GLU A 51 29.11 -12.36 -22.87
N PHE A 52 29.38 -13.38 -23.69
CA PHE A 52 28.72 -14.67 -23.61
C PHE A 52 29.05 -15.39 -22.29
N LEU A 53 30.35 -15.47 -21.95
CA LEU A 53 30.79 -16.04 -20.67
C LEU A 53 30.17 -15.31 -19.48
N MET A 54 30.17 -13.97 -19.51
CA MET A 54 29.60 -13.15 -18.45
C MET A 54 28.10 -13.36 -18.29
N THR A 55 27.37 -13.56 -19.39
CA THR A 55 25.93 -13.85 -19.36
C THR A 55 25.66 -15.20 -18.70
N ILE A 56 26.40 -16.26 -19.08
CA ILE A 56 26.26 -17.59 -18.46
C ILE A 56 26.59 -17.54 -16.98
N LEU A 57 27.73 -16.94 -16.61
CA LEU A 57 28.13 -16.83 -15.21
C LEU A 57 27.15 -15.99 -14.39
N SER A 58 26.57 -14.94 -14.98
CA SER A 58 25.52 -14.13 -14.32
C SER A 58 24.27 -14.96 -14.06
N SER A 59 23.82 -15.75 -15.03
CA SER A 59 22.65 -16.63 -14.89
C SER A 59 22.87 -17.69 -13.80
N VAL A 60 24.05 -18.31 -13.77
CA VAL A 60 24.38 -19.31 -12.74
C VAL A 60 24.46 -18.66 -11.35
N ALA A 61 25.11 -17.50 -11.22
CA ALA A 61 25.18 -16.77 -9.96
C ALA A 61 23.79 -16.34 -9.46
N GLN A 62 22.89 -15.92 -10.37
CA GLN A 62 21.52 -15.59 -10.02
C GLN A 62 20.75 -16.81 -9.53
N GLN A 63 20.88 -17.96 -10.21
CA GLN A 63 20.27 -19.21 -9.78
C GLN A 63 20.77 -19.66 -8.39
N GLU A 64 22.06 -19.47 -8.08
CA GLU A 64 22.61 -19.77 -6.75
C GLU A 64 21.97 -18.92 -5.64
N VAL A 65 21.77 -17.63 -5.89
CA VAL A 65 21.11 -16.70 -4.95
C VAL A 65 19.66 -17.11 -4.71
N GLU A 66 18.94 -17.47 -5.77
CA GLU A 66 17.55 -17.94 -5.70
C GLU A 66 17.44 -19.27 -4.94
N ASN A 67 18.31 -20.23 -5.26
CA ASN A 67 18.37 -21.53 -4.59
C ASN A 67 18.68 -21.37 -3.09
N THR A 68 19.68 -20.56 -2.75
CA THR A 68 20.04 -20.28 -1.35
C THR A 68 18.87 -19.65 -0.61
N SER A 69 18.19 -18.68 -1.23
CA SER A 69 17.00 -18.06 -0.65
C SER A 69 15.87 -19.07 -0.44
N ALA A 70 15.65 -19.98 -1.39
CA ALA A 70 14.66 -21.05 -1.26
C ALA A 70 14.99 -22.01 -0.10
N TYR A 71 16.26 -22.42 0.06
CA TYR A 71 16.69 -23.25 1.18
C TYR A 71 16.52 -22.54 2.53
N VAL A 72 16.94 -21.27 2.63
CA VAL A 72 16.75 -20.47 3.85
C VAL A 72 15.26 -20.36 4.16
N LYS A 73 14.41 -20.01 3.19
CA LYS A 73 12.95 -19.91 3.38
C LYS A 73 12.35 -21.24 3.86
N LYS A 74 12.76 -22.37 3.27
CA LYS A 74 12.33 -23.71 3.68
C LYS A 74 12.76 -24.02 5.12
N GLY A 75 14.02 -23.74 5.46
CA GLY A 75 14.56 -23.93 6.81
C GLY A 75 13.85 -23.07 7.85
N LEU A 76 13.61 -21.79 7.55
CA LEU A 76 12.84 -20.90 8.41
C LEU A 76 11.41 -21.44 8.59
N LYS A 77 10.72 -21.83 7.51
CA LYS A 77 9.36 -22.41 7.56
C LYS A 77 9.30 -23.67 8.43
N MET A 78 10.31 -24.54 8.35
CA MET A 78 10.41 -25.73 9.21
C MET A 78 10.56 -25.36 10.69
N LYS A 79 11.37 -24.35 11.02
CA LYS A 79 11.48 -23.82 12.39
C LYS A 79 10.16 -23.24 12.89
N MET A 80 9.48 -22.45 12.06
CA MET A 80 8.16 -21.90 12.42
C MET A 80 7.13 -23.01 12.67
N LYS A 81 7.14 -24.07 11.85
CA LYS A 81 6.28 -25.26 12.02
C LYS A 81 6.54 -26.00 13.33
N ARG A 82 7.78 -26.02 13.80
CA ARG A 82 8.14 -26.60 15.11
C ARG A 82 7.85 -25.67 16.29
N GLY A 83 7.36 -24.46 16.02
CA GLY A 83 7.09 -23.46 17.05
C GLY A 83 8.33 -22.76 17.59
N GLU A 84 9.49 -22.91 16.94
CA GLU A 84 10.72 -22.19 17.35
C GLU A 84 10.62 -20.71 16.98
N LEU A 85 11.08 -19.82 17.86
CA LEU A 85 11.12 -18.38 17.60
C LEU A 85 12.10 -18.03 16.45
N VAL A 86 11.58 -17.51 15.34
CA VAL A 86 12.37 -17.09 14.17
C VAL A 86 12.39 -15.57 14.03
N GLY A 87 13.57 -14.98 13.87
CA GLY A 87 13.73 -13.58 13.45
C GLY A 87 13.32 -12.54 14.50
N PHE A 88 13.68 -12.76 15.76
CA PHE A 88 13.44 -11.80 16.85
C PHE A 88 14.64 -10.86 17.03
N SER A 89 14.39 -9.55 16.94
CA SER A 89 15.39 -8.52 17.25
C SER A 89 15.27 -8.09 18.72
N ARG A 90 14.13 -7.49 19.11
CA ARG A 90 13.74 -7.19 20.50
C ARG A 90 12.26 -6.79 20.52
N CYS A 91 11.58 -6.95 21.64
CA CYS A 91 10.24 -6.40 21.87
C CYS A 91 10.27 -5.69 23.22
N PHE A 92 9.65 -4.52 23.34
CA PHE A 92 9.59 -3.84 24.64
C PHE A 92 8.90 -4.76 25.67
N GLY A 93 9.46 -4.91 26.87
CA GLY A 93 9.00 -5.88 27.88
C GLY A 93 9.63 -7.27 27.79
N TYR A 94 10.26 -7.62 26.66
CA TYR A 94 10.86 -8.94 26.45
C TYR A 94 12.28 -8.85 25.87
N ASP A 95 13.23 -9.53 26.51
CA ASP A 95 14.54 -9.78 25.92
C ASP A 95 14.65 -11.23 25.47
N ARG A 96 15.60 -11.50 24.56
CA ARG A 96 15.91 -12.86 24.14
C ARG A 96 17.09 -13.38 24.92
N ASP A 97 16.91 -14.52 25.58
CA ASP A 97 18.03 -15.21 26.18
C ASP A 97 19.00 -15.68 25.09
N LYS A 98 20.30 -15.40 25.27
CA LYS A 98 21.35 -15.78 24.33
C LYS A 98 21.64 -17.28 24.37
N GLU A 99 21.37 -17.94 25.50
CA GLU A 99 21.67 -19.37 25.70
C GLU A 99 20.50 -20.25 25.27
N THR A 100 19.29 -19.97 25.75
CA THR A 100 18.10 -20.79 25.44
C THR A 100 17.38 -20.31 24.17
N GLY A 101 17.57 -19.05 23.76
CA GLY A 101 16.86 -18.45 22.65
C GLY A 101 15.41 -18.07 22.95
N GLU A 102 14.96 -18.27 24.20
CA GLU A 102 13.60 -17.99 24.69
C GLU A 102 13.38 -16.52 25.03
N LEU A 103 12.12 -16.12 25.20
CA LEU A 103 11.73 -14.77 25.59
C LEU A 103 11.66 -14.65 27.11
N LYS A 104 12.52 -13.80 27.69
CA LYS A 104 12.54 -13.47 29.11
C LYS A 104 11.91 -12.11 29.35
N ILE A 105 11.11 -11.99 30.41
CA ILE A 105 10.47 -10.73 30.79
C ILE A 105 11.52 -9.80 31.39
N VAL A 106 11.52 -8.55 30.93
CA VAL A 106 12.27 -7.45 31.55
C VAL A 106 11.28 -6.68 32.42
N GLU A 107 11.33 -6.88 33.74
CA GLU A 107 10.25 -6.46 34.64
C GLU A 107 9.97 -4.94 34.62
N SER A 108 11.01 -4.11 34.51
CA SER A 108 10.85 -2.65 34.41
C SER A 108 10.10 -2.20 33.14
N GLU A 109 10.42 -2.82 32.00
CA GLU A 109 9.70 -2.57 30.75
C GLU A 109 8.29 -3.19 30.78
N ALA A 110 8.15 -4.36 31.42
CA ALA A 110 6.87 -5.06 31.57
C ALA A 110 5.86 -4.29 32.42
N GLU A 111 6.29 -3.63 33.49
CA GLU A 111 5.45 -2.73 34.29
C GLU A 111 4.86 -1.61 33.43
N THR A 112 5.68 -0.99 32.59
CA THR A 112 5.24 0.03 31.62
C THR A 112 4.22 -0.55 30.63
N VAL A 113 4.41 -1.78 30.15
CA VAL A 113 3.43 -2.46 29.29
C VAL A 113 2.11 -2.67 30.02
N ARG A 114 2.13 -3.18 31.27
CA ARG A 114 0.90 -3.36 32.07
C ARG A 114 0.18 -2.03 32.27
N HIS A 115 0.93 -0.96 32.56
CA HIS A 115 0.39 0.40 32.66
C HIS A 115 -0.27 0.87 31.35
N ILE A 116 0.36 0.63 30.20
CA ILE A 116 -0.21 0.95 28.88
C ILE A 116 -1.56 0.25 28.68
N PHE A 117 -1.66 -1.04 29.00
CA PHE A 117 -2.90 -1.80 28.85
C PHE A 117 -4.00 -1.29 29.80
N ASP A 118 -3.67 -1.02 31.05
CA ASP A 118 -4.60 -0.49 32.04
C ASP A 118 -5.16 0.89 31.62
N ARG A 119 -4.28 1.85 31.31
CA ARG A 119 -4.69 3.18 30.79
C ARG A 119 -5.53 3.09 29.55
N TYR A 120 -5.20 2.17 28.63
CA TYR A 120 -5.98 1.98 27.41
C TYR A 120 -7.41 1.50 27.69
N LEU A 121 -7.55 0.53 28.60
CA LEU A 121 -8.84 -0.01 29.06
C LEU A 121 -9.67 1.03 29.82
N GLN A 122 -9.03 1.94 30.56
CA GLN A 122 -9.69 3.09 31.21
C GLN A 122 -10.23 4.14 30.22
N GLY A 123 -9.95 3.99 28.92
CA GLY A 123 -10.49 4.88 27.89
C GLY A 123 -9.46 5.80 27.26
N ALA A 124 -8.21 5.81 27.70
CA ALA A 124 -7.17 6.63 27.11
C ALA A 124 -6.86 6.20 25.66
N GLY A 125 -6.64 7.18 24.79
CA GLY A 125 -6.19 6.95 23.41
C GLY A 125 -4.67 6.84 23.33
N GLY A 126 -4.14 6.15 22.31
CA GLY A 126 -2.69 5.95 22.18
C GLY A 126 -1.84 7.24 22.15
N THR A 127 -2.40 8.36 21.70
CA THR A 127 -1.71 9.67 21.76
C THR A 127 -1.60 10.21 23.18
N VAL A 128 -2.61 9.98 24.02
CA VAL A 128 -2.61 10.42 25.42
C VAL A 128 -1.60 9.61 26.21
N ILE A 129 -1.65 8.28 26.08
CA ILE A 129 -0.71 7.35 26.74
C ILE A 129 0.73 7.66 26.31
N ALA A 130 0.98 7.87 25.01
CA ALA A 130 2.31 8.24 24.53
C ALA A 130 2.81 9.57 25.13
N ARG A 131 1.92 10.53 25.38
CA ARG A 131 2.29 11.80 26.01
C ARG A 131 2.63 11.60 27.48
N GLU A 132 1.78 10.87 28.23
CA GLU A 132 1.98 10.55 29.65
C GLU A 132 3.37 9.90 29.86
N LEU A 133 3.69 8.84 29.11
CA LEU A 133 4.98 8.15 29.23
C LEU A 133 6.18 9.04 28.88
N ASN A 134 6.04 9.94 27.90
CA ASN A 134 7.10 10.88 27.55
C ASN A 134 7.27 11.98 28.61
N GLU A 135 6.20 12.41 29.27
CA GLU A 135 6.22 13.38 30.36
C GLU A 135 6.85 12.77 31.62
N GLU A 136 6.64 11.47 31.85
CA GLU A 136 7.29 10.68 32.91
C GLU A 136 8.77 10.36 32.61
N GLY A 137 9.28 10.71 31.42
CA GLY A 137 10.67 10.48 31.03
C GLY A 137 10.98 9.02 30.63
N ILE A 138 9.96 8.18 30.46
CA ILE A 138 10.13 6.78 30.06
C ILE A 138 10.42 6.73 28.55
N LEU A 139 11.52 6.08 28.18
CA LEU A 139 11.90 5.90 26.77
C LEU A 139 11.62 4.47 26.29
N THR A 140 11.46 4.33 24.98
CA THR A 140 11.38 3.00 24.34
C THR A 140 12.73 2.28 24.38
N TYR A 141 12.76 0.98 24.02
CA TYR A 141 13.99 0.18 24.03
C TYR A 141 15.12 0.74 23.14
N ASN A 142 14.80 1.55 22.13
CA ASN A 142 15.77 2.25 21.27
C ASN A 142 16.07 3.68 21.76
N HIS A 143 15.76 4.00 23.02
CA HIS A 143 15.90 5.34 23.59
C HIS A 143 15.16 6.44 22.81
N CYS A 144 14.06 6.08 22.17
CA CYS A 144 13.21 7.00 21.41
C CYS A 144 11.94 7.38 22.18
N GLN A 145 11.37 8.55 21.89
CA GLN A 145 10.08 8.98 22.43
C GLN A 145 8.92 8.09 21.98
N TRP A 146 7.93 7.95 22.85
CA TRP A 146 6.69 7.24 22.57
C TRP A 146 5.85 7.98 21.55
N THR A 147 5.29 7.22 20.61
CA THR A 147 4.31 7.72 19.64
C THR A 147 3.05 6.88 19.69
N CYS A 148 1.93 7.46 19.26
CA CYS A 148 0.64 6.76 19.19
C CYS A 148 0.73 5.43 18.43
N SER A 149 1.54 5.39 17.35
CA SER A 149 1.77 4.18 16.56
C SER A 149 2.46 3.07 17.36
N ILE A 150 3.46 3.42 18.18
CA ILE A 150 4.19 2.46 19.02
C ILE A 150 3.24 1.88 20.07
N ILE A 151 2.46 2.73 20.75
CA ILE A 151 1.47 2.28 21.74
C ILE A 151 0.44 1.33 21.13
N LEU A 152 -0.12 1.69 19.97
CA LEU A 152 -1.09 0.83 19.29
C LEU A 152 -0.47 -0.48 18.78
N ASN A 153 0.80 -0.48 18.41
CA ASN A 153 1.53 -1.70 18.06
C ASN A 153 1.71 -2.61 19.28
N ILE A 154 1.98 -2.04 20.48
CA ILE A 154 2.04 -2.81 21.72
C ILE A 154 0.70 -3.48 21.99
N ILE A 155 -0.38 -2.69 21.97
CA ILE A 155 -1.72 -3.19 22.22
C ILE A 155 -2.10 -4.28 21.21
N LYS A 156 -1.69 -4.18 19.94
CA LYS A 156 -2.02 -5.16 18.89
C LYS A 156 -1.19 -6.46 18.98
N ASN A 157 -0.04 -6.45 19.63
CA ASN A 157 0.94 -7.53 19.52
C ASN A 157 0.59 -8.71 20.43
N GLU A 158 0.33 -9.87 19.82
CA GLU A 158 -0.05 -11.11 20.51
C GLU A 158 1.02 -11.65 21.47
N LYS A 159 2.27 -11.18 21.37
CA LYS A 159 3.33 -11.58 22.29
C LYS A 159 3.04 -11.26 23.74
N TYR A 160 2.38 -10.14 24.01
CA TYR A 160 2.11 -9.72 25.38
C TYR A 160 1.11 -10.62 26.12
N MET A 161 0.31 -11.40 25.40
CA MET A 161 -0.58 -12.43 25.96
C MET A 161 0.06 -13.83 25.98
N GLY A 162 1.35 -13.95 25.65
CA GLY A 162 2.11 -15.22 25.66
C GLY A 162 2.10 -15.98 24.33
N ASP A 163 1.36 -15.50 23.33
CA ASP A 163 1.21 -16.17 22.04
C ASP A 163 2.24 -15.67 21.01
N MET A 164 2.42 -16.43 19.93
CA MET A 164 3.37 -16.08 18.89
C MET A 164 2.80 -16.33 17.50
N LEU A 165 2.69 -15.27 16.69
CA LEU A 165 2.36 -15.37 15.27
C LEU A 165 3.59 -15.08 14.40
N GLN A 166 4.03 -16.10 13.65
CA GLN A 166 5.12 -15.99 12.68
C GLN A 166 4.60 -15.99 11.23
N GLY A 167 5.47 -15.61 10.30
CA GLY A 167 5.11 -15.50 8.88
C GLY A 167 4.33 -14.22 8.52
N LYS A 168 4.40 -13.16 9.36
CA LYS A 168 3.69 -11.88 9.12
C LYS A 168 4.18 -11.13 7.87
N THR A 169 5.38 -11.43 7.38
CA THR A 169 5.97 -10.85 6.17
C THR A 169 6.75 -11.92 5.41
N TYR A 170 6.76 -11.80 4.08
CA TYR A 170 7.47 -12.72 3.19
C TYR A 170 8.39 -11.96 2.24
N THR A 171 9.40 -12.65 1.72
CA THR A 171 10.36 -12.08 0.76
C THR A 171 9.84 -12.33 -0.65
N VAL A 172 9.65 -11.26 -1.42
CA VAL A 172 9.16 -11.32 -2.81
C VAL A 172 10.33 -11.57 -3.77
N ASP A 173 11.42 -10.84 -3.57
CA ASP A 173 12.59 -10.90 -4.42
C ASP A 173 13.83 -11.29 -3.59
N PRO A 174 14.42 -12.47 -3.86
CA PRO A 174 15.66 -12.92 -3.25
C PRO A 174 16.85 -11.99 -3.47
N ILE A 175 16.87 -11.19 -4.53
CA ILE A 175 18.00 -10.35 -4.91
C ILE A 175 17.93 -9.00 -4.18
N SER A 176 16.84 -8.25 -4.34
CA SER A 176 16.64 -6.98 -3.62
C SER A 176 16.31 -7.17 -2.13
N LYS A 177 16.08 -8.41 -1.68
CA LYS A 177 15.61 -8.76 -0.32
C LYS A 177 14.34 -8.01 0.07
N ARG A 178 13.54 -7.57 -0.92
CA ARG A 178 12.30 -6.83 -0.70
C ARG A 178 11.29 -7.72 0.02
N ARG A 179 10.75 -7.23 1.14
CA ARG A 179 9.73 -7.90 1.95
C ARG A 179 8.41 -7.17 1.89
N LEU A 180 7.32 -7.93 1.86
CA LEU A 180 5.96 -7.40 1.92
C LEU A 180 5.19 -8.01 3.10
N PRO A 181 4.17 -7.31 3.63
CA PRO A 181 3.22 -7.90 4.56
C PRO A 181 2.53 -9.10 3.92
N ASN A 182 2.38 -10.19 4.69
CA ASN A 182 1.67 -11.38 4.27
C ASN A 182 0.19 -11.21 4.61
N ASN A 183 -0.65 -11.09 3.58
CA ASN A 183 -2.10 -10.99 3.65
C ASN A 183 -2.81 -12.29 3.22
N GLY A 184 -2.06 -13.37 3.01
CA GLY A 184 -2.58 -14.68 2.59
C GLY A 184 -1.75 -15.36 1.50
N GLU A 185 -0.67 -14.73 1.06
CA GLU A 185 0.23 -15.27 0.03
C GLU A 185 1.05 -16.46 0.55
N GLU A 186 1.34 -16.50 1.85
CA GLU A 186 2.07 -17.61 2.50
C GLU A 186 1.43 -18.03 3.83
N ASP A 187 1.76 -19.24 4.27
CA ASP A 187 1.33 -19.76 5.57
C ASP A 187 1.82 -18.88 6.72
N LYS A 188 0.94 -18.66 7.71
CA LYS A 188 1.29 -18.09 9.00
C LYS A 188 1.23 -19.19 10.06
N PHE A 189 2.15 -19.14 11.00
CA PHE A 189 2.25 -20.13 12.07
C PHE A 189 1.91 -19.47 13.39
N TYR A 190 0.84 -19.96 14.02
CA TYR A 190 0.38 -19.47 15.32
C TYR A 190 0.70 -20.51 16.39
N VAL A 191 1.34 -20.08 17.47
CA VAL A 191 1.67 -20.91 18.63
C VAL A 191 1.06 -20.25 19.86
N GLU A 192 0.19 -20.98 20.55
CA GLU A 192 -0.42 -20.55 21.82
C GLU A 192 0.52 -20.83 22.99
N GLY A 193 0.57 -19.91 23.96
CA GLY A 193 1.32 -20.11 25.20
C GLY A 193 2.81 -20.37 25.01
N HIS A 194 3.43 -19.76 23.99
CA HIS A 194 4.84 -19.95 23.65
C HIS A 194 5.78 -19.44 24.76
N HIS A 195 5.41 -18.39 25.49
CA HIS A 195 6.25 -17.77 26.51
C HIS A 195 5.41 -17.12 27.60
N GLU A 196 6.06 -16.72 28.69
CA GLU A 196 5.39 -16.10 29.84
C GLU A 196 4.68 -14.79 29.44
N PRO A 197 3.37 -14.65 29.70
CA PRO A 197 2.61 -13.48 29.31
C PRO A 197 2.85 -12.30 30.27
N ILE A 198 3.01 -11.08 29.74
CA ILE A 198 3.03 -9.85 30.55
C ILE A 198 1.62 -9.43 30.96
N VAL A 199 0.63 -9.67 30.09
CA VAL A 199 -0.80 -9.41 30.36
C VAL A 199 -1.63 -10.67 30.17
N SER A 200 -2.66 -10.84 31.00
CA SER A 200 -3.56 -11.98 30.85
C SER A 200 -4.34 -11.92 29.52
N ARG A 201 -4.67 -13.10 28.96
CA ARG A 201 -5.50 -13.22 27.74
C ARG A 201 -6.81 -12.41 27.87
N LYS A 202 -7.47 -12.44 29.03
CA LYS A 202 -8.66 -11.64 29.33
C LYS A 202 -8.45 -10.12 29.17
N VAL A 203 -7.32 -9.59 29.65
CA VAL A 203 -6.99 -8.15 29.53
C VAL A 203 -6.69 -7.79 28.07
N PHE A 204 -5.94 -8.65 27.39
CA PHE A 204 -5.61 -8.45 25.98
C PHE A 204 -6.85 -8.45 25.08
N ASP A 205 -7.75 -9.41 25.27
CA ASP A 205 -8.98 -9.56 24.48
C ASP A 205 -9.89 -8.34 24.65
N LYS A 206 -10.10 -7.88 25.90
CA LYS A 206 -10.84 -6.63 26.18
C LYS A 206 -10.20 -5.42 25.49
N ALA A 207 -8.87 -5.34 25.46
CA ALA A 207 -8.17 -4.26 24.79
C ALA A 207 -8.35 -4.33 23.26
N GLN A 208 -8.39 -5.53 22.66
CA GLN A 208 -8.71 -5.71 21.24
C GLN A 208 -10.14 -5.30 20.93
N GLU A 209 -11.11 -5.71 21.73
CA GLU A 209 -12.53 -5.32 21.57
C GLU A 209 -12.68 -3.79 21.61
N LEU A 210 -12.04 -3.13 22.57
CA LEU A 210 -12.04 -1.67 22.68
C LEU A 210 -11.36 -1.01 21.46
N ARG A 211 -10.26 -1.59 20.97
CA ARG A 211 -9.58 -1.11 19.76
C ARG A 211 -10.46 -1.24 18.51
N ILE A 212 -11.13 -2.39 18.34
CA ILE A 212 -12.02 -2.66 17.21
C ILE A 212 -13.24 -1.73 17.26
N SER A 213 -13.90 -1.60 18.40
CA SER A 213 -15.06 -0.72 18.58
C SER A 213 -14.74 0.76 18.27
N ARG A 214 -13.55 1.24 18.66
CA ARG A 214 -13.04 2.57 18.29
C ARG A 214 -12.81 2.72 16.78
N ASN A 215 -12.40 1.65 16.10
CA ASN A 215 -12.20 1.64 14.65
C ASN A 215 -13.51 1.52 13.86
N VAL A 216 -14.51 0.76 14.31
CA VAL A 216 -15.81 0.67 13.62
C VAL A 216 -16.51 2.03 13.55
N LYS A 217 -16.39 2.86 14.60
CA LYS A 217 -16.87 4.26 14.59
C LYS A 217 -16.16 5.13 13.53
N ARG A 218 -14.92 4.79 13.13
CA ARG A 218 -14.16 5.43 12.03
C ARG A 218 -14.38 4.75 10.67
N ALA A 219 -14.71 3.46 10.65
CA ALA A 219 -14.88 2.65 9.43
C ALA A 219 -16.16 2.99 8.66
N LYS A 220 -17.18 3.60 9.30
CA LYS A 220 -18.29 4.26 8.59
C LYS A 220 -17.82 5.32 7.58
N THR A 221 -16.54 5.71 7.60
CA THR A 221 -15.94 6.72 6.72
C THR A 221 -14.86 6.16 5.76
N SER A 222 -14.53 4.86 5.77
CA SER A 222 -13.29 4.36 5.17
C SER A 222 -13.43 2.96 4.53
N THR A 223 -13.82 2.93 3.26
CA THR A 223 -13.54 1.83 2.31
C THR A 223 -12.39 2.22 1.38
N GLU A 224 -11.71 1.26 0.73
CA GLU A 224 -10.53 1.50 -0.13
C GLU A 224 -10.81 2.48 -1.29
N SER A 225 -12.06 2.52 -1.79
CA SER A 225 -12.53 3.51 -2.77
C SER A 225 -12.63 4.94 -2.20
N ASN A 226 -12.64 5.11 -0.87
CA ASN A 226 -12.65 6.42 -0.22
C ASN A 226 -11.28 7.08 -0.15
N ARG A 227 -10.12 6.42 -0.33
CA ARG A 227 -8.84 7.18 -0.35
C ARG A 227 -8.77 8.17 -1.52
N VAL A 228 -9.35 7.80 -2.66
CA VAL A 228 -9.52 8.69 -3.82
C VAL A 228 -10.68 9.68 -3.60
N ARG A 229 -11.77 9.23 -2.96
CA ARG A 229 -12.96 10.06 -2.68
C ARG A 229 -12.76 11.11 -1.57
N ILE A 230 -11.93 10.84 -0.55
CA ILE A 230 -11.62 11.75 0.57
C ILE A 230 -10.88 13.00 0.07
N ARG A 231 -10.06 12.87 -0.98
CA ARG A 231 -9.37 14.02 -1.58
C ARG A 231 -10.31 15.07 -2.17
N ARG A 232 -11.59 14.73 -2.39
CA ARG A 232 -12.64 15.63 -2.93
C ARG A 232 -13.95 15.62 -2.12
N GLN A 233 -13.89 15.31 -0.82
CA GLN A 233 -15.10 15.30 0.00
C GLN A 233 -15.80 16.68 0.06
N TYR A 234 -15.03 17.76 -0.07
CA TYR A 234 -15.51 19.14 -0.01
C TYR A 234 -14.81 19.97 -1.08
N ALA A 235 -15.43 21.08 -1.48
CA ALA A 235 -14.98 21.93 -2.59
C ALA A 235 -13.49 22.33 -2.50
N PHE A 236 -13.00 22.62 -1.29
CA PHE A 236 -11.62 23.07 -1.06
C PHE A 236 -10.70 22.00 -0.45
N SER A 237 -11.11 20.73 -0.46
CA SER A 237 -10.31 19.63 0.11
C SER A 237 -8.95 19.56 -0.58
N CYS A 238 -7.88 19.57 0.23
CA CYS A 238 -6.48 19.54 -0.24
C CYS A 238 -6.04 20.73 -1.12
N MET A 239 -6.85 21.79 -1.25
CA MET A 239 -6.52 22.97 -2.06
C MET A 239 -6.02 24.16 -1.23
N LEU A 240 -6.29 24.16 0.07
CA LEU A 240 -5.97 25.28 0.97
C LEU A 240 -4.72 24.99 1.80
N GLN A 241 -3.75 25.90 1.74
CA GLN A 241 -2.51 25.85 2.50
C GLN A 241 -2.41 27.02 3.49
N CYS A 242 -1.92 26.73 4.69
CA CYS A 242 -1.69 27.75 5.71
C CYS A 242 -0.41 28.50 5.39
N TYR A 243 -0.54 29.80 5.14
CA TYR A 243 0.58 30.71 4.87
C TYR A 243 1.69 30.62 5.94
N PHE A 244 1.33 30.61 7.22
CA PHE A 244 2.30 30.67 8.32
C PHE A 244 3.17 29.42 8.50
N CYS A 245 2.67 28.23 8.16
CA CYS A 245 3.37 26.98 8.49
C CYS A 245 3.42 25.95 7.36
N GLY A 246 2.94 26.32 6.17
CA GLY A 246 2.89 25.48 4.97
C GLY A 246 2.01 24.24 5.08
N SER A 247 1.30 24.04 6.19
CA SER A 247 0.45 22.87 6.40
C SER A 247 -0.94 23.09 5.79
N ASN A 248 -1.60 22.02 5.34
CA ASN A 248 -2.94 22.12 4.77
C ASN A 248 -3.97 22.62 5.80
N LEU A 249 -5.03 23.27 5.31
CA LEU A 249 -6.24 23.52 6.10
C LEU A 249 -7.19 22.32 6.00
N SER A 250 -7.90 22.05 7.08
CA SER A 250 -8.95 21.01 7.12
C SER A 250 -10.29 21.62 7.51
N LYS A 251 -11.36 21.18 6.84
CA LYS A 251 -12.74 21.49 7.17
C LYS A 251 -13.11 20.93 8.55
N ARG A 252 -13.77 21.73 9.37
CA ARG A 252 -14.33 21.37 10.67
C ARG A 252 -15.66 22.07 10.88
N THR A 253 -16.50 21.49 11.73
CA THR A 253 -17.75 22.11 12.17
C THR A 253 -17.62 22.48 13.64
N TRP A 254 -17.71 23.77 13.95
CA TRP A 254 -17.82 24.26 15.32
C TRP A 254 -19.28 24.24 15.75
N HIS A 255 -19.51 23.93 17.04
CA HIS A 255 -20.83 23.82 17.64
C HIS A 255 -21.81 22.94 16.87
N SER A 256 -21.33 21.79 16.39
CA SER A 256 -22.06 20.87 15.49
C SER A 256 -23.41 20.38 16.02
N SER A 257 -23.63 20.43 17.34
CA SER A 257 -24.86 20.01 18.01
C SER A 257 -25.83 21.16 18.33
N SER A 258 -25.53 22.39 17.90
CA SER A 258 -26.33 23.58 18.23
C SER A 258 -26.76 24.36 16.99
N LYS A 259 -27.72 25.27 17.17
CA LYS A 259 -28.14 26.24 16.13
C LYS A 259 -27.03 27.18 15.65
N TYR A 260 -25.93 27.28 16.38
CA TYR A 260 -24.76 28.10 16.04
C TYR A 260 -23.69 27.31 15.28
N SER A 261 -24.07 26.19 14.66
CA SER A 261 -23.18 25.37 13.84
C SER A 261 -22.52 26.22 12.75
N LYS A 262 -21.18 26.27 12.75
CA LYS A 262 -20.39 27.02 11.77
C LYS A 262 -19.35 26.12 11.15
N VAL A 263 -19.29 26.18 9.83
CA VAL A 263 -18.32 25.43 9.05
C VAL A 263 -17.10 26.28 8.78
N ILE A 264 -15.94 25.79 9.21
CA ILE A 264 -14.69 26.52 9.21
C ILE A 264 -13.56 25.67 8.63
N TRP A 265 -12.55 26.34 8.11
CA TRP A 265 -11.29 25.76 7.66
C TRP A 265 -10.18 26.21 8.60
N GLN A 266 -9.48 25.23 9.20
CA GLN A 266 -8.45 25.47 10.20
C GLN A 266 -7.15 24.76 9.85
N CYS A 267 -6.01 25.41 10.14
CA CYS A 267 -4.68 24.81 10.00
C CYS A 267 -4.58 23.47 10.75
N VAL A 268 -4.20 22.40 10.04
CA VAL A 268 -4.10 21.05 10.59
C VAL A 268 -3.05 20.95 11.70
N LYS A 269 -1.91 21.66 11.56
CA LYS A 269 -0.83 21.63 12.54
C LYS A 269 -1.29 22.23 13.88
N SER A 270 -1.94 23.40 13.82
CA SER A 270 -2.57 24.03 14.99
C SER A 270 -3.66 23.16 15.60
N ALA A 271 -4.55 22.61 14.78
CA ALA A 271 -5.70 21.84 15.26
C ALA A 271 -5.35 20.46 15.83
N LYS A 272 -4.25 19.83 15.39
CA LYS A 272 -3.83 18.50 15.89
C LYS A 272 -2.78 18.58 17.00
N LYS A 273 -1.80 19.47 16.88
CA LYS A 273 -0.68 19.56 17.83
C LYS A 273 -0.88 20.68 18.87
N GLY A 274 -1.85 21.55 18.66
CA GLY A 274 -2.17 22.69 19.52
C GLY A 274 -1.68 24.02 18.93
N LYS A 275 -2.28 25.13 19.40
CA LYS A 275 -2.02 26.49 18.90
C LYS A 275 -0.55 26.92 19.01
N ARG A 276 0.19 26.37 19.99
CA ARG A 276 1.64 26.56 20.17
C ARG A 276 2.48 26.28 18.91
N PHE A 277 2.02 25.40 18.02
CA PHE A 277 2.77 25.02 16.81
C PHE A 277 2.42 25.85 15.57
N CYS A 278 1.39 26.71 15.64
CA CYS A 278 1.08 27.69 14.61
C CYS A 278 0.20 28.81 15.23
N PRO A 279 0.80 29.72 16.00
CA PRO A 279 0.08 30.66 16.87
C PRO A 279 -0.84 31.61 16.11
N GLU A 280 -0.35 32.12 14.98
CA GLU A 280 -1.01 33.11 14.14
C GLU A 280 -2.11 32.53 13.24
N SER A 281 -2.21 31.21 13.13
CA SER A 281 -3.26 30.59 12.32
C SER A 281 -4.64 30.78 12.95
N LYS A 282 -5.54 31.43 12.21
CA LYS A 282 -6.95 31.59 12.56
C LYS A 282 -7.80 30.62 11.76
N ALA A 283 -8.93 30.22 12.34
CA ALA A 283 -9.95 29.47 11.60
C ALA A 283 -10.72 30.44 10.69
N ILE A 284 -10.90 30.05 9.43
CA ILE A 284 -11.56 30.88 8.42
C ILE A 284 -12.93 30.25 8.09
N PRO A 285 -14.04 30.98 8.17
CA PRO A 285 -15.35 30.46 7.75
C PRO A 285 -15.38 30.07 6.28
N GLU A 286 -16.05 28.96 5.95
CA GLU A 286 -16.13 28.46 4.56
C GLU A 286 -16.69 29.52 3.59
N ALA A 287 -17.72 30.27 4.01
CA ALA A 287 -18.30 31.34 3.21
C ALA A 287 -17.32 32.47 2.81
N VAL A 288 -16.28 32.74 3.62
CA VAL A 288 -15.27 33.75 3.28
C VAL A 288 -14.36 33.23 2.16
N ILE A 289 -14.05 31.94 2.18
CA ILE A 289 -13.23 31.28 1.16
C ILE A 289 -14.01 31.17 -0.14
N GLU A 290 -15.30 30.82 -0.08
CA GLU A 290 -16.17 30.79 -1.26
C GLU A 290 -16.25 32.15 -1.95
N LYS A 291 -16.46 33.23 -1.17
CA LYS A 291 -16.47 34.60 -1.72
C LYS A 291 -15.14 34.97 -2.37
N ALA A 292 -14.04 34.75 -1.67
CA ALA A 292 -12.69 35.05 -2.20
C ALA A 292 -12.38 34.24 -3.47
N PHE A 293 -12.82 32.98 -3.52
CA PHE A 293 -12.67 32.14 -4.71
C PHE A 293 -13.50 32.67 -5.88
N VAL A 294 -14.77 33.02 -5.66
CA VAL A 294 -15.63 33.59 -6.72
C VAL A 294 -15.09 34.92 -7.23
N GLU A 295 -14.61 35.79 -6.34
CA GLU A 295 -13.97 37.06 -6.73
C GLU A 295 -12.70 36.81 -7.55
N SER A 296 -11.83 35.91 -7.11
CA SER A 296 -10.62 35.53 -7.85
C SER A 296 -10.94 34.91 -9.21
N TYR A 297 -11.98 34.08 -9.27
CA TYR A 297 -12.44 33.43 -10.49
C TYR A 297 -13.05 34.44 -11.48
N LYS A 298 -13.79 35.44 -11.00
CA LYS A 298 -14.30 36.53 -11.85
C LYS A 298 -13.16 37.31 -12.49
N ILE A 299 -12.14 37.69 -11.72
CA ILE A 299 -10.94 38.36 -12.24
C ILE A 299 -10.23 37.49 -13.28
N LEU A 300 -10.16 36.18 -13.05
CA LEU A 300 -9.58 35.23 -14.01
C LEU A 300 -10.40 35.14 -15.31
N CYS A 301 -11.74 35.09 -15.21
CA CYS A 301 -12.62 35.02 -16.37
C CYS A 301 -12.67 36.33 -17.16
N GLU A 302 -12.57 37.49 -16.50
CA GLU A 302 -12.47 38.80 -17.15
C GLU A 302 -11.19 38.93 -17.99
N ASN A 303 -10.14 38.16 -17.68
CA ASN A 303 -8.87 38.18 -18.39
C ASN A 303 -8.65 37.06 -19.42
N ASN A 304 -9.56 36.09 -19.55
CA ASN A 304 -9.38 34.88 -20.38
C ASN A 304 -10.53 34.65 -21.37
N GLN A 305 -10.87 35.67 -22.16
CA GLN A 305 -11.80 35.54 -23.29
C GLN A 305 -11.39 34.37 -24.22
N ASP A 306 -10.08 34.19 -24.39
CA ASP A 306 -9.44 33.19 -25.25
C ASP A 306 -9.69 31.73 -24.80
N ILE A 307 -9.81 31.47 -23.48
CA ILE A 307 -10.06 30.12 -22.95
C ILE A 307 -11.53 29.73 -23.10
N LEU A 308 -12.42 30.72 -22.98
CA LEU A 308 -13.85 30.51 -23.21
C LEU A 308 -14.11 30.20 -24.69
N GLU A 309 -13.41 30.86 -25.62
CA GLU A 309 -13.47 30.56 -27.05
C GLU A 309 -12.94 29.15 -27.37
N ASP A 310 -11.77 28.76 -26.85
CA ASP A 310 -11.20 27.42 -27.07
C ASP A 310 -12.06 26.29 -26.46
N LEU A 311 -12.76 26.55 -25.35
CA LEU A 311 -13.73 25.61 -24.77
C LEU A 311 -14.97 25.48 -25.64
N LEU A 312 -15.50 26.59 -26.16
CA LEU A 312 -16.66 26.61 -27.05
C LEU A 312 -16.36 25.88 -28.36
N ASP A 313 -15.19 26.10 -28.97
CA ASP A 313 -14.74 25.40 -30.18
C ASP A 313 -14.64 23.88 -29.95
N LYS A 314 -14.07 23.46 -28.81
CA LYS A 314 -13.97 22.02 -28.47
C LYS A 314 -15.33 21.39 -28.22
N ILE A 315 -16.25 22.10 -27.58
CA ILE A 315 -17.63 21.64 -27.39
C ILE A 315 -18.33 21.52 -28.75
N GLU A 316 -18.12 22.47 -29.67
CA GLU A 316 -18.72 22.43 -31.00
C GLU A 316 -18.19 21.25 -31.84
N VAL A 317 -16.89 20.93 -31.75
CA VAL A 317 -16.29 19.76 -32.40
C VAL A 317 -16.83 18.45 -31.82
N ILE A 318 -17.01 18.36 -30.50
CA ILE A 318 -17.58 17.17 -29.83
C ILE A 318 -19.06 16.98 -30.20
N LEU A 319 -19.82 18.07 -30.32
CA LEU A 319 -21.23 18.02 -30.71
C LEU A 319 -21.41 17.72 -32.21
N LYS A 320 -20.44 18.07 -33.06
CA LYS A 320 -20.39 17.73 -34.50
C LYS A 320 -19.82 16.35 -34.80
N ASP A 321 -19.59 15.50 -33.79
CA ASP A 321 -19.05 14.14 -34.01
C ASP A 321 -20.05 13.31 -34.86
N GLU A 322 -19.83 13.32 -36.19
CA GLU A 322 -20.64 12.67 -37.22
C GLU A 322 -20.91 11.19 -36.91
N LYS A 323 -20.08 10.60 -36.05
CA LYS A 323 -20.18 9.22 -35.60
C LYS A 323 -21.47 8.97 -34.83
N ILE A 324 -21.89 9.89 -33.95
CA ILE A 324 -23.13 9.75 -33.18
C ILE A 324 -24.34 9.91 -34.10
N GLU A 325 -24.33 10.89 -35.01
CA GLU A 325 -25.42 11.05 -35.99
C GLU A 325 -25.55 9.85 -36.95
N LYS A 326 -24.43 9.27 -37.41
CA LYS A 326 -24.44 8.06 -38.24
C LYS A 326 -24.98 6.85 -37.46
N GLU A 327 -24.59 6.69 -36.19
CA GLU A 327 -25.08 5.61 -35.33
C GLU A 327 -26.58 5.75 -35.04
N VAL A 328 -27.06 6.96 -34.73
CA VAL A 328 -28.50 7.24 -34.54
C VAL A 328 -29.29 6.92 -35.82
N LYS A 329 -28.85 7.40 -36.99
CA LYS A 329 -29.51 7.08 -38.28
C LYS A 329 -29.53 5.58 -38.57
N GLN A 330 -28.46 4.85 -38.24
CA GLN A 330 -28.43 3.39 -38.43
C GLN A 330 -29.41 2.66 -37.48
N ILE A 331 -29.48 3.09 -36.21
CA ILE A 331 -30.41 2.52 -35.23
C ILE A 331 -31.86 2.81 -35.62
N GLU A 332 -32.18 4.03 -36.02
CA GLU A 332 -33.51 4.40 -36.53
C GLU A 332 -33.90 3.60 -37.78
N GLY A 333 -32.96 3.42 -38.71
CA GLY A 333 -33.15 2.57 -39.89
C GLY A 333 -33.45 1.11 -39.51
N ARG A 334 -32.76 0.57 -38.51
CA ARG A 334 -33.03 -0.77 -37.96
C ARG A 334 -34.41 -0.86 -37.31
N ILE A 335 -34.79 0.12 -36.49
CA ILE A 335 -36.12 0.19 -35.85
C ILE A 335 -37.21 0.21 -36.92
N LYS A 336 -37.05 1.01 -37.98
CA LYS A 336 -38.03 1.09 -39.07
C LYS A 336 -38.18 -0.25 -39.80
N ARG A 337 -37.08 -0.92 -40.15
CA ARG A 337 -37.11 -2.25 -40.79
C ARG A 337 -37.80 -3.29 -39.91
N THR A 338 -37.50 -3.30 -38.60
CA THR A 338 -38.12 -4.23 -37.65
C THR A 338 -39.61 -3.96 -37.49
N LYS A 339 -40.04 -2.69 -37.43
CA LYS A 339 -41.47 -2.31 -37.42
C LYS A 339 -42.19 -2.77 -38.70
N THR A 340 -41.60 -2.58 -39.88
CA THR A 340 -42.21 -3.06 -41.13
C THR A 340 -42.34 -4.58 -41.16
N LYS A 341 -41.32 -5.32 -40.69
CA LYS A 341 -41.41 -6.79 -40.57
C LYS A 341 -42.51 -7.21 -39.58
N ARG A 342 -42.61 -6.52 -38.43
CA ARG A 342 -43.66 -6.76 -37.44
C ARG A 342 -45.05 -6.53 -38.02
N ASN A 343 -45.25 -5.44 -38.76
CA ASN A 343 -46.53 -5.14 -39.39
C ASN A 343 -46.88 -6.17 -40.47
N LYS A 344 -45.93 -6.54 -41.34
CA LYS A 344 -46.15 -7.62 -42.33
C LYS A 344 -46.50 -8.97 -41.71
N LEU A 345 -45.90 -9.30 -40.56
CA LEU A 345 -46.24 -10.50 -39.80
C LEU A 345 -47.64 -10.42 -39.17
N ALA A 346 -48.06 -9.23 -38.71
CA ALA A 346 -49.40 -8.99 -38.19
C ALA A 346 -50.45 -9.07 -39.31
N ASP A 347 -50.19 -8.45 -40.46
CA ASP A 347 -51.07 -8.48 -41.64
C ASP A 347 -51.19 -9.92 -42.17
N GLY A 348 -50.07 -10.65 -42.32
CA GLY A 348 -50.10 -12.06 -42.74
C GLY A 348 -50.76 -13.03 -41.76
N TYR A 349 -50.89 -12.65 -40.48
CA TYR A 349 -51.70 -13.38 -39.50
C TYR A 349 -53.20 -13.05 -39.66
N LEU A 350 -53.55 -11.79 -39.88
CA LEU A 350 -54.93 -11.35 -40.12
C LEU A 350 -55.50 -11.93 -41.42
N ASP A 351 -54.67 -12.09 -42.46
CA ASP A 351 -55.04 -12.68 -43.74
C ASP A 351 -55.12 -14.23 -43.71
N GLY A 352 -54.89 -14.85 -42.55
CA GLY A 352 -55.01 -16.31 -42.35
C GLY A 352 -53.86 -17.14 -42.96
N ILE A 353 -52.81 -16.49 -43.47
CA ILE A 353 -51.67 -17.14 -44.12
C ILE A 353 -50.72 -17.78 -43.07
N ILE A 354 -50.71 -17.25 -41.85
CA ILE A 354 -49.80 -17.70 -40.77
C ILE A 354 -50.62 -18.33 -39.62
N PRO A 355 -50.44 -19.62 -39.32
CA PRO A 355 -51.09 -20.27 -38.17
C PRO A 355 -50.64 -19.65 -36.83
N GLN A 356 -51.59 -19.50 -35.89
CA GLN A 356 -51.40 -18.83 -34.60
C GLN A 356 -50.25 -19.41 -33.76
N GLU A 357 -50.04 -20.73 -33.83
CA GLU A 357 -48.94 -21.42 -33.12
C GLU A 357 -47.56 -20.99 -33.60
N ARG A 358 -47.40 -20.76 -34.91
CA ARG A 358 -46.12 -20.38 -35.51
C ARG A 358 -45.73 -18.95 -35.15
N LEU A 359 -46.72 -18.05 -35.06
CA LEU A 359 -46.52 -16.68 -34.61
C LEU A 359 -46.13 -16.64 -33.12
N ARG A 360 -46.79 -17.45 -32.28
CA ARG A 360 -46.51 -17.55 -30.84
C ARG A 360 -45.09 -18.06 -30.55
N ASN A 361 -44.63 -19.09 -31.27
CA ASN A 361 -43.27 -19.61 -31.10
C ASN A 361 -42.18 -18.61 -31.50
N TYR A 362 -42.42 -17.78 -32.53
CA TYR A 362 -41.48 -16.73 -32.94
C TYR A 362 -41.30 -15.64 -31.87
N PHE A 363 -42.40 -15.20 -31.25
CA PHE A 363 -42.33 -14.22 -30.15
C PHE A 363 -41.70 -14.80 -28.88
N LEU A 364 -41.95 -16.07 -28.55
CA LEU A 364 -41.35 -16.74 -27.39
C LEU A 364 -39.83 -16.92 -27.56
N GLN A 365 -39.33 -17.25 -28.76
CA GLN A 365 -37.88 -17.26 -29.04
C GLN A 365 -37.23 -15.88 -28.96
N SER A 366 -37.97 -14.82 -29.26
CA SER A 366 -37.42 -13.44 -29.18
C SER A 366 -37.34 -12.89 -27.75
N LEU A 367 -38.02 -13.52 -26.79
CA LEU A 367 -38.04 -13.14 -25.37
C LEU A 367 -37.05 -13.97 -24.51
N SER A 368 -36.38 -14.96 -25.10
CA SER A 368 -35.44 -15.86 -24.42
C SER A 368 -33.96 -15.44 -24.58
N PHE A 369 -33.67 -14.14 -24.55
CA PHE A 369 -32.31 -13.61 -24.44
C PHE A 369 -32.18 -12.71 -23.21
#